data_AF-A0A358IVZ4-F1
#
_entry.id   AF-A0A358IVZ4-F1
#
_cell.length_a   1.000
_cell.length_b   1.000
_cell.length_c   1.000
_cell.angle_alpha   90.00
_cell.angle_beta   90.00
_cell.angle_gamma   90.00
#
_symmetry.space_group_name_H-M   'P 1'
#
loop_
_entity.id
_entity.type
_entity.pdbx_description
1 polymer ?
#
loop_
_entity_poly.entity_id
_entity_poly.type
_entity_poly.pdbx_seq_one_letter_code
_entity_poly.pdbx_strand_id
1 'polypeptide(L)'
;MVEQTRRTGDPGSESFDLERYPFYQVNRVLSRYNLIIERELRKIDVDIPTWRVLMILGERAPRSIGQISRAGVVNLSTMMRIVERMTNAGLVS
;
A
#
# COMPACT_ATOMS: atom_id res chain seq x y z
N MET A 1 -27.20 10.07 -13.61
CA MET A 1 -26.14 9.03 -13.52
C MET A 1 -25.50 8.95 -12.14
N VAL A 2 -24.99 10.04 -11.56
CA VAL A 2 -24.35 10.05 -10.21
C VAL A 2 -25.26 9.49 -9.10
N GLU A 3 -26.54 9.84 -9.11
CA GLU A 3 -27.54 9.36 -8.14
C GLU A 3 -27.69 7.83 -8.14
N GLN A 4 -27.66 7.23 -9.33
CA GLN A 4 -27.80 5.79 -9.48
C GLN A 4 -26.52 5.06 -9.05
N THR A 5 -25.35 5.63 -9.33
CA THR A 5 -24.07 5.12 -8.83
C THR A 5 -24.03 5.13 -7.30
N ARG A 6 -24.55 6.19 -6.65
CA ARG A 6 -24.66 6.23 -5.18
C ARG A 6 -25.57 5.13 -4.63
N ARG A 7 -26.78 4.96 -5.19
CA ARG A 7 -27.70 3.89 -4.74
C ARG A 7 -27.11 2.50 -4.86
N THR A 8 -26.54 2.17 -6.01
CA THR A 8 -25.99 0.83 -6.24
C THR A 8 -24.68 0.57 -5.49
N GLY A 9 -23.97 1.62 -5.07
CA GLY A 9 -22.75 1.51 -4.27
C GLY A 9 -22.98 1.57 -2.77
N ASP A 10 -24.21 1.72 -2.30
CA ASP A 10 -24.55 1.77 -0.88
C ASP A 10 -24.93 0.35 -0.38
N PRO A 11 -24.18 -0.26 0.55
CA PRO A 11 -24.48 -1.58 1.10
C PRO A 11 -25.80 -1.64 1.89
N GLY A 12 -26.39 -0.50 2.26
CA GLY A 12 -27.72 -0.43 2.86
C GLY A 12 -28.88 -0.39 1.84
N SER A 13 -28.59 -0.31 0.54
CA SER A 13 -29.62 -0.25 -0.51
C SER A 13 -30.07 -1.66 -0.95
N GLU A 14 -31.37 -1.83 -1.20
CA GLU A 14 -31.90 -3.02 -1.87
C GLU A 14 -31.32 -3.24 -3.28
N SER A 15 -30.81 -2.18 -3.90
CA SER A 15 -30.18 -2.20 -5.22
C SER A 15 -28.65 -2.34 -5.17
N PHE A 16 -28.10 -2.75 -4.03
CA PHE A 16 -26.66 -2.87 -3.83
C PHE A 16 -26.01 -3.82 -4.84
N ASP A 17 -24.92 -3.35 -5.44
CA ASP A 17 -24.06 -4.09 -6.34
C ASP A 17 -22.63 -4.01 -5.81
N LEU A 18 -22.08 -5.16 -5.43
CA LEU A 18 -20.73 -5.28 -4.89
C LEU A 18 -19.67 -4.68 -5.82
N GLU A 19 -19.83 -4.85 -7.14
CA GLU A 19 -18.87 -4.33 -8.11
C GLU A 19 -18.90 -2.79 -8.18
N ARG A 20 -19.93 -2.15 -7.62
CA ARG A 20 -20.06 -0.69 -7.51
C ARG A 20 -19.71 -0.17 -6.12
N TYR A 21 -19.42 -1.05 -5.17
CA TYR A 21 -19.02 -0.66 -3.82
C TYR A 21 -17.55 -0.21 -3.79
N PRO A 22 -17.27 1.08 -3.47
CA PRO A 22 -15.91 1.61 -3.60
C PRO A 22 -14.90 0.92 -2.67
N PHE A 23 -15.29 0.59 -1.44
CA PHE A 23 -14.37 -0.05 -0.49
C PHE A 23 -14.04 -1.51 -0.88
N TYR A 24 -14.99 -2.22 -1.50
CA TYR A 24 -14.68 -3.53 -2.09
C TYR A 24 -13.69 -3.40 -3.23
N GLN A 25 -13.90 -2.46 -4.16
CA GLN A 25 -12.99 -2.28 -5.29
C GLN A 25 -11.60 -1.82 -4.85
N VAL A 26 -11.48 -0.93 -3.86
CA VAL A 26 -10.18 -0.52 -3.30
C VAL A 26 -9.43 -1.73 -2.74
N ASN A 27 -10.09 -2.56 -1.93
CA ASN A 27 -9.47 -3.76 -1.39
C ASN A 27 -9.10 -4.76 -2.51
N ARG A 28 -9.99 -4.99 -3.47
CA ARG A 28 -9.76 -5.90 -4.59
C ARG A 28 -8.56 -5.48 -5.45
N VAL A 29 -8.45 -4.19 -5.76
CA VAL A 29 -7.30 -3.63 -6.49
C VAL A 29 -6.02 -3.81 -5.68
N LEU A 30 -6.03 -3.45 -4.40
CA LEU A 30 -4.86 -3.57 -3.53
C LEU A 30 -4.40 -5.03 -3.38
N SER A 31 -5.32 -5.97 -3.17
CA SER A 31 -5.02 -7.40 -3.08
C SER A 31 -4.42 -7.93 -4.38
N ARG A 32 -4.98 -7.57 -5.53
CA ARG A 32 -4.46 -8.01 -6.83
C ARG A 32 -3.09 -7.40 -7.13
N TYR A 33 -2.90 -6.12 -6.80
CA TYR A 33 -1.60 -5.46 -6.90
C TYR A 33 -0.56 -6.17 -6.02
N ASN A 34 -0.87 -6.45 -4.75
CA ASN A 34 0.04 -7.13 -3.84
C ASN A 34 0.47 -8.50 -4.36
N LEU A 35 -0.46 -9.31 -4.90
CA LEU A 35 -0.13 -10.63 -5.47
C LEU A 35 0.84 -10.54 -6.66
N ILE A 36 0.63 -9.56 -7.55
CA ILE A 36 1.46 -9.36 -8.74
C ILE A 36 2.84 -8.85 -8.32
N ILE A 37 2.89 -7.78 -7.52
CA ILE A 37 4.15 -7.14 -7.16
C ILE A 37 5.01 -8.06 -6.28
N GLU A 38 4.41 -8.82 -5.36
CA GLU A 38 5.15 -9.77 -4.52
C GLU A 38 5.87 -10.84 -5.36
N ARG A 39 5.23 -11.34 -6.42
CA ARG A 39 5.86 -12.28 -7.35
C ARG A 39 7.06 -11.67 -8.07
N GLU A 40 6.99 -10.40 -8.45
CA GLU A 40 8.07 -9.71 -9.14
C GLU A 40 9.22 -9.36 -8.18
N LEU A 41 8.91 -8.86 -6.98
CA LEU A 41 9.92 -8.48 -5.99
C LEU A 41 10.70 -9.69 -5.45
N ARG A 42 10.05 -10.86 -5.33
CA ARG A 42 10.74 -12.11 -4.96
C ARG A 42 11.88 -12.49 -5.91
N LYS A 43 11.83 -12.08 -7.18
CA LYS A 43 12.90 -12.36 -8.15
C LYS A 43 14.20 -11.60 -7.84
N ILE A 44 14.12 -10.56 -7.01
CA ILE A 44 15.23 -9.69 -6.61
C ILE A 44 15.44 -9.65 -5.09
N ASP A 45 14.89 -10.63 -4.37
CA ASP A 45 14.98 -10.77 -2.90
C ASP A 45 14.47 -9.54 -2.11
N VAL A 46 13.44 -8.88 -2.64
CA VAL A 46 12.77 -7.74 -1.98
C VAL A 46 11.38 -8.16 -1.52
N ASP A 47 10.98 -7.73 -0.32
CA ASP A 47 9.60 -7.89 0.17
C ASP A 47 8.79 -6.59 -0.01
N ILE A 48 7.46 -6.69 0.11
CA ILE A 48 6.56 -5.53 -0.06
C ILE A 48 6.91 -4.37 0.91
N PRO A 49 7.15 -4.60 2.22
CA PRO A 49 7.57 -3.53 3.12
C PRO A 49 8.83 -2.79 2.67
N THR A 50 9.89 -3.51 2.29
CA THR A 50 11.14 -2.93 1.78
C THR A 50 10.88 -2.15 0.50
N TRP A 51 10.12 -2.72 -0.44
CA TRP A 51 9.72 -2.03 -1.67
C TRP A 51 8.99 -0.71 -1.42
N ARG A 52 8.05 -0.68 -0.46
CA ARG A 52 7.31 0.53 -0.11
C ARG A 52 8.23 1.64 0.42
N VAL A 53 9.21 1.29 1.24
CA VAL A 53 10.22 2.27 1.71
C VAL A 53 11.06 2.78 0.55
N LEU A 54 11.53 1.89 -0.32
CA LEU A 54 12.32 2.27 -1.50
C LEU A 54 11.52 3.15 -2.47
N MET A 55 10.23 2.89 -2.68
CA MET A 55 9.36 3.76 -3.48
C MET A 55 9.26 5.18 -2.90
N ILE A 56 9.07 5.30 -1.58
CA ILE A 56 8.97 6.60 -0.90
C ILE A 56 10.28 7.39 -1.01
N LEU A 57 11.41 6.71 -0.87
CA LEU A 57 12.74 7.31 -1.00
C LEU A 57 13.09 7.63 -2.46
N GLY A 58 12.62 6.82 -3.41
CA GLY A 58 12.83 7.01 -4.84
C GLY A 58 12.14 8.27 -5.39
N GLU A 59 10.99 8.67 -4.81
CA GLU A 59 10.36 9.96 -5.12
C GLU A 59 11.23 11.13 -4.64
N ARG A 60 11.75 11.04 -3.41
CA ARG A 60 12.64 12.05 -2.81
C ARG A 60 13.40 11.48 -1.63
N ALA A 61 14.72 11.58 -1.66
CA ALA A 61 15.63 11.31 -0.56
C ALA A 61 16.57 12.52 -0.32
N PRO A 62 17.07 12.74 0.90
CA PRO A 62 16.78 11.97 2.11
C PRO A 62 15.38 12.30 2.71
N ARG A 63 14.83 11.37 3.48
CA ARG A 63 13.62 11.55 4.32
C ARG A 63 13.86 10.96 5.69
N SER A 64 13.31 11.58 6.73
CA SER A 64 13.35 11.01 8.07
C SER A 64 12.40 9.81 8.18
N ILE A 65 12.69 8.87 9.10
CA ILE A 65 11.82 7.71 9.36
C ILE A 65 10.38 8.15 9.67
N GLY A 66 10.20 9.28 10.36
CA GLY A 66 8.87 9.85 10.61
C GLY A 66 8.13 10.31 9.34
N GLN A 67 8.84 10.84 8.34
CA GLN A 67 8.25 11.16 7.03
C GLN A 67 7.88 9.89 6.26
N ILE A 68 8.73 8.86 6.29
CA ILE A 68 8.48 7.57 5.64
C ILE A 68 7.26 6.88 6.29
N SER A 69 7.17 6.88 7.62
CA SER A 69 6.04 6.35 8.39
C SER A 69 4.72 7.00 7.99
N ARG A 70 4.68 8.34 7.89
CA ARG A 70 3.48 9.07 7.45
C ARG A 70 3.11 8.77 6.01
N ALA A 71 4.07 8.79 5.09
CA ALA A 71 3.82 8.52 3.68
C ALA A 71 3.33 7.07 3.43
N GLY A 72 3.88 6.10 4.16
CA GLY A 72 3.50 4.70 4.07
C GLY A 72 2.25 4.30 4.85
N VAL A 73 1.70 5.20 5.68
CA VAL A 73 0.59 4.91 6.62
C VAL A 73 0.91 3.68 7.49
N VAL A 74 2.14 3.63 8.00
CA VAL A 74 2.64 2.57 8.90
C VAL A 74 3.11 3.24 10.17
N ASN A 75 2.78 2.68 11.34
CA ASN A 75 3.20 3.26 12.61
C ASN A 75 4.74 3.33 12.72
N LEU A 76 5.24 4.28 13.50
CA LEU A 76 6.67 4.56 13.59
C LEU A 76 7.49 3.36 14.08
N SER A 77 6.97 2.58 15.03
CA SER A 77 7.66 1.38 15.56
C SER A 77 7.88 0.32 14.49
N THR A 78 6.85 0.01 13.70
CA THR A 78 6.96 -0.92 12.57
C THR A 78 7.88 -0.37 11.49
N MET A 79 7.80 0.93 11.20
CA MET A 79 8.68 1.56 10.21
C MET A 79 10.16 1.52 10.62
N MET A 80 10.46 1.77 11.91
CA MET A 80 11.83 1.66 12.44
C MET A 80 12.39 0.26 12.23
N ARG A 81 11.62 -0.80 12.56
CA ARG A 81 12.06 -2.20 12.34
C ARG A 81 12.32 -2.53 10.87
N ILE A 82 11.49 -2.02 9.96
CA ILE A 82 11.69 -2.21 8.52
C ILE A 82 12.97 -1.52 8.07
N VAL A 83 13.16 -0.25 8.43
CA VAL A 83 14.36 0.54 8.05
C VAL A 83 15.62 -0.07 8.66
N GLU A 84 15.60 -0.49 9.92
CA GLU A 84 16.73 -1.17 10.58
C GLU A 84 17.15 -2.43 9.83
N ARG A 85 16.20 -3.28 9.44
CA ARG A 85 16.47 -4.46 8.60
C ARG A 85 17.07 -4.06 7.24
N MET A 86 16.57 -2.98 6.63
CA MET A 86 17.09 -2.47 5.36
C MET A 86 18.52 -1.90 5.50
N THR A 87 18.82 -1.24 6.62
CA THR A 87 20.17 -0.77 6.95
C THR A 87 21.12 -1.96 7.11
N ASN A 88 20.72 -3.00 7.83
CA ASN A 88 21.51 -4.22 7.99
C ASN A 88 21.74 -4.96 6.65
N ALA A 89 20.82 -4.81 5.69
CA ALA A 89 20.96 -5.31 4.33
C ALA A 89 21.73 -4.36 3.38
N GLY A 90 22.19 -3.21 3.86
CA GLY A 90 22.93 -2.23 3.05
C GLY A 90 22.09 -1.45 2.04
N LEU A 91 20.76 -1.43 2.19
CA LEU A 91 19.84 -0.76 1.26
C LEU A 91 19.62 0.72 1.56
N VAL A 92 19.80 1.14 2.82
CA VAL A 92 19.60 2.52 3.31
C VAL A 92 20.59 2.85 4.43
N SER A 93 20.79 4.14 4.72
CA SER A 93 21.70 4.67 5.74
C SER A 93 21.08 5.78 6.56
#